data_AF-A0A0F9BUY1-F1
#
_entry.id   AF-A0A0F9BUY1-F1
#
_cell.length_a   1.000
_cell.length_b   1.000
_cell.length_c   1.000
_cell.angle_alpha   90.00
_cell.angle_beta   90.00
_cell.angle_gamma   90.00
#
_symmetry.space_group_name_H-M   'P 1'
#
loop_
_entity.id
_entity.type
_entity.pdbx_description
1 polymer ?
#
loop_
_entity_poly.entity_id
_entity_poly.type
_entity_poly.pdbx_seq_one_letter_code
_entity_poly.pdbx_strand_id
1 'polypeptide(L)' 'AGAASERPARRAAPAMAAQSEALSALSNLGYGPGEAAGAVAEAAGTHEGADTATLIRAALRLLAPKG' A
#
# COMPACT_ATOMS: atom_id res chain seq x y z
N ALA A 1 -39.54 10.68 9.97
CA ALA A 1 -38.17 10.99 10.41
C ALA A 1 -37.21 10.42 9.37
N GLY A 2 -36.37 11.27 8.79
CA GLY A 2 -35.56 10.99 7.59
C GLY A 2 -34.46 9.95 7.83
N ALA A 3 -34.13 9.29 6.73
CA ALA A 3 -33.22 8.16 6.62
C ALA A 3 -31.76 8.47 7.01
N ALA A 4 -31.09 7.39 7.40
CA ALA A 4 -29.66 7.23 7.65
C ALA A 4 -28.75 8.12 6.77
N SER A 5 -27.88 8.90 7.42
CA SER A 5 -26.68 9.42 6.79
C SER A 5 -25.63 8.31 6.69
N GLU A 6 -25.62 7.60 5.57
CA GLU A 6 -24.53 6.72 5.16
C GLU A 6 -23.25 7.55 4.94
N ARG A 7 -22.34 7.53 5.92
CA ARG A 7 -20.98 8.05 5.78
C ARG A 7 -20.26 7.28 4.67
N PRO A 8 -19.52 7.94 3.76
CA PRO A 8 -18.89 7.28 2.62
C PRO A 8 -17.65 6.52 3.08
N ALA A 9 -17.82 5.29 3.58
CA ALA A 9 -16.74 4.41 3.99
C ALA A 9 -16.15 3.57 2.82
N ARG A 10 -16.27 4.02 1.57
CA ARG A 10 -15.83 3.22 0.40
C ARG A 10 -14.41 3.52 -0.09
N ARG A 11 -13.72 4.52 0.48
CA ARG A 11 -12.39 4.94 -0.04
C ARG A 11 -11.19 4.24 0.62
N ALA A 12 -11.35 3.67 1.82
CA ALA A 12 -10.26 3.01 2.55
C ALA A 12 -10.04 1.52 2.15
N ALA A 13 -11.10 0.83 1.75
CA ALA A 13 -11.05 -0.58 1.34
C ALA A 13 -10.07 -0.88 0.18
N PRO A 14 -10.02 -0.10 -0.92
CA PRO A 14 -9.09 -0.38 -2.01
C PRO A 14 -7.63 -0.15 -1.61
N ALA A 15 -7.34 0.79 -0.71
CA ALA A 15 -5.98 1.09 -0.26
C ALA A 15 -5.41 -0.03 0.62
N MET A 16 -6.24 -0.68 1.44
CA MET A 16 -5.82 -1.84 2.24
C MET A 16 -5.53 -3.06 1.35
N ALA A 17 -6.38 -3.30 0.34
CA ALA A 17 -6.16 -4.38 -0.62
C ALA A 17 -4.87 -4.14 -1.44
N ALA A 18 -4.62 -2.91 -1.87
CA ALA A 18 -3.41 -2.55 -2.62
C ALA A 18 -2.13 -2.76 -1.80
N GLN A 19 -2.16 -2.48 -0.49
CA GLN A 19 -1.03 -2.75 0.40
C GLN A 19 -0.77 -4.25 0.57
N SER A 20 -1.82 -5.05 0.81
CA SER A 20 -1.67 -6.51 0.93
C SER A 20 -1.13 -7.15 -0.36
N GLU A 21 -1.63 -6.73 -1.52
CA GLU A 21 -1.13 -7.19 -2.82
C GLU A 21 0.33 -6.78 -3.06
N ALA A 22 0.71 -5.55 -2.69
CA ALA A 22 2.08 -5.08 -2.80
C ALA A 22 3.05 -5.91 -1.93
N LEU A 23 2.65 -6.26 -0.70
CA LEU A 23 3.45 -7.12 0.18
C LEU A 23 3.67 -8.51 -0.41
N SER A 24 2.63 -9.13 -0.99
CA SER A 24 2.75 -10.42 -1.67
C SER A 24 3.69 -10.34 -2.88
N ALA A 25 3.60 -9.26 -3.67
CA ALA A 25 4.49 -9.05 -4.82
C ALA A 25 5.95 -8.90 -4.39
N LEU A 26 6.22 -8.10 -3.35
CA LEU A 26 7.58 -7.92 -2.81
C LEU A 26 8.16 -9.20 -2.22
N SER A 27 7.32 -9.99 -1.53
CA SER A 27 7.71 -11.33 -1.04
C SER A 27 8.13 -12.26 -2.19
N ASN A 28 7.37 -12.26 -3.29
CA ASN A 28 7.70 -13.06 -4.48
C ASN A 28 8.97 -12.56 -5.21
N LEU A 29 9.35 -11.30 -5.02
CA LEU A 29 10.60 -10.73 -5.52
C LEU A 29 11.81 -11.05 -4.61
N GLY A 30 11.57 -11.65 -3.44
CA GLY A 30 12.61 -12.06 -2.50
C GLY A 30 12.95 -11.02 -1.42
N TYR A 31 12.14 -9.96 -1.27
CA TYR A 31 12.30 -9.01 -0.17
C TYR A 31 11.79 -9.60 1.15
N GLY A 32 12.51 -9.36 2.24
CA GLY A 32 12.07 -9.79 3.56
C GLY A 32 10.73 -9.18 3.97
N PRO A 33 9.91 -9.89 4.78
CA PRO A 33 8.59 -9.39 5.18
C PRO A 33 8.67 -8.09 6.00
N GLY A 34 9.73 -7.90 6.80
CA GLY A 34 9.92 -6.69 7.61
C GLY A 34 10.28 -5.46 6.79
N GLU A 35 11.22 -5.60 5.86
CA GLU A 35 11.64 -4.52 4.95
C GLU A 35 10.51 -4.16 3.97
N ALA A 36 9.81 -5.16 3.41
CA ALA A 36 8.67 -4.95 2.53
C ALA A 36 7.52 -4.23 3.26
N ALA A 37 7.19 -4.65 4.49
CA ALA A 37 6.17 -3.99 5.31
C ALA A 37 6.49 -2.53 5.57
N GLY A 38 7.74 -2.22 5.94
CA GLY A 38 8.19 -0.84 6.16
C GLY A 38 8.07 0.01 4.90
N ALA A 39 8.60 -0.48 3.78
CA ALA A 39 8.60 0.26 2.51
C ALA A 39 7.19 0.49 1.95
N VAL A 40 6.29 -0.50 2.07
CA VAL A 40 4.88 -0.34 1.64
C VAL A 40 4.12 0.62 2.55
N ALA A 41 4.36 0.59 3.86
CA ALA A 41 3.73 1.53 4.79
C ALA A 41 4.17 2.98 4.51
N GLU A 42 5.47 3.20 4.25
CA GLU A 42 5.99 4.51 3.88
C GLU A 42 5.44 4.98 2.52
N ALA A 43 5.39 4.08 1.53
CA ALA A 43 4.79 4.35 0.22
C ALA A 43 3.29 4.68 0.31
N ALA A 44 2.54 3.96 1.15
CA ALA A 44 1.11 4.19 1.35
C ALA A 44 0.84 5.53 2.06
N GLY A 45 1.73 5.95 2.97
CA GLY A 45 1.65 7.25 3.64
C GLY A 45 2.03 8.42 2.73
N THR A 46 2.98 8.24 1.80
CA THR A 46 3.36 9.28 0.83
C THR A 46 2.41 9.37 -0.36
N HIS A 47 1.76 8.26 -0.72
CA HIS A 47 0.84 8.18 -1.84
C HIS A 47 -0.54 7.68 -1.38
N GLU A 48 -1.28 8.54 -0.68
CA GLU A 48 -2.66 8.22 -0.26
C GLU A 48 -3.53 7.90 -1.48
N GLY A 49 -4.18 6.72 -1.44
CA GLY A 49 -5.01 6.25 -2.54
C GLY A 49 -4.23 5.73 -3.75
N ALA A 50 -2.93 5.50 -3.63
CA ALA A 50 -2.14 4.80 -4.64
C ALA A 50 -2.72 3.41 -4.94
N ASP A 51 -2.63 3.04 -6.21
CA ASP A 51 -2.88 1.68 -6.65
C ASP A 51 -1.70 0.76 -6.31
N THR A 52 -1.95 -0.56 -6.39
CA THR A 52 -0.95 -1.60 -6.10
C THR A 52 0.35 -1.38 -6.87
N ALA A 53 0.26 -1.03 -8.16
CA ALA A 53 1.43 -0.83 -9.01
C ALA A 53 2.28 0.38 -8.59
N THR A 54 1.66 1.44 -8.09
CA THR A 54 2.38 2.60 -7.55
C THR A 54 3.04 2.25 -6.22
N LEU A 55 2.35 1.54 -5.33
CA LEU A 55 2.92 1.09 -4.06
C LEU A 55 4.13 0.18 -4.24
N ILE A 56 4.05 -0.81 -5.15
CA ILE A 56 5.19 -1.71 -5.45
C ILE A 56 6.38 -0.89 -5.94
N ARG A 57 6.19 0.00 -6.92
CA ARG A 57 7.30 0.81 -7.47
C ARG A 57 7.90 1.74 -6.43
N ALA A 58 7.07 2.38 -5.61
CA ALA A 58 7.54 3.25 -4.53
C ALA A 58 8.33 2.44 -3.48
N ALA A 59 7.81 1.30 -3.04
CA ALA A 59 8.50 0.43 -2.08
C ALA A 59 9.85 -0.06 -2.62
N LEU A 60 9.93 -0.50 -3.89
CA LEU A 60 11.19 -0.91 -4.52
C LEU A 60 12.23 0.23 -4.55
N ARG A 61 11.79 1.47 -4.75
CA ARG A 61 12.68 2.64 -4.73
C ARG A 61 13.19 2.97 -3.34
N LEU A 62 12.43 2.66 -2.30
CA LEU A 62 12.85 2.82 -0.90
C LEU A 62 13.84 1.73 -0.48
N LEU A 63 13.65 0.51 -0.96
CA LEU A 63 14.50 -0.66 -0.67
C LEU A 63 15.78 -0.71 -1.52
N ALA A 64 15.83 -0.01 -2.65
CA ALA A 64 17.02 0.04 -3.48
C ALA A 64 18.20 0.64 -2.69
N PRO A 65 19.39 0.00 -2.72
CA PRO A 65 20.56 0.53 -2.06
C PRO A 65 20.89 1.90 -2.65
N LYS A 66 21.00 2.91 -1.79
CA LYS A 66 21.50 4.22 -2.18
C LYS A 66 23.00 4.08 -2.30
N GLY A 67 23.45 3.78 -3.53
CA GLY A 67 24.85 3.74 -3.88
C GLY A 67 25.56 5.06 -3.60
#